data_AF-A0A5M9UIV4-F1
#
_entry.id   AF-A0A5M9UIV4-F1
#
_cell.length_a   1.000
_cell.length_b   1.000
_cell.length_c   1.000
_cell.angle_alpha   90.00
_cell.angle_beta   90.00
_cell.angle_gamma   90.00
#
_symmetry.space_group_name_H-M   'P 1'
#
loop_
_entity.id
_entity.type
_entity.pdbx_description
1 polymer ?
#
loop_
_entity_poly.entity_id
_entity_poly.type
_entity_poly.pdbx_seq_one_letter_code
_entity_poly.pdbx_strand_id
1 'polypeptide(L)'
;MKKTKLLTSFLLLMIFSIFSIGMASAETTTYAEQQITDSPTVRASEFSNTNNVITEQNDDSVGVFAIPDEYYPGTSTPIRVGDVLVTNSTSSKGLTGHAGIVTDLGGSVVSIGGYDLPLEKISISTWKSRNKNTKIMRYTNSSVASKAGAWAASYYTNYKSVVKYGLINTIGSYEKETYCSKIAWDAYYFGGGVSIDGHGPFWSGIYGPYHFLNEKGFSLAGSWGSNF
;
A
#
# COMPACT_ATOMS: atom_id res chain seq x y z
N MET A 1 -41.35 -2.85 59.16
CA MET A 1 -39.98 -3.31 59.51
C MET A 1 -39.12 -3.32 58.24
N LYS A 2 -37.83 -2.94 58.24
CA LYS A 2 -36.62 -3.83 58.30
C LYS A 2 -36.80 -5.13 57.49
N LYS A 3 -35.93 -5.59 56.58
CA LYS A 3 -34.53 -5.27 56.14
C LYS A 3 -34.35 -5.91 54.72
N THR A 4 -33.46 -5.59 53.76
CA THR A 4 -32.37 -4.60 53.55
C THR A 4 -32.15 -4.41 52.01
N LYS A 5 -31.13 -3.67 51.55
CA LYS A 5 -30.63 -3.69 50.14
C LYS A 5 -29.64 -4.85 49.91
N LEU A 6 -29.44 -5.27 48.65
CA LEU A 6 -28.12 -5.70 48.16
C LEU A 6 -27.91 -5.24 46.72
N LEU A 7 -26.90 -4.39 46.49
CA LEU A 7 -26.33 -4.18 45.15
C LEU A 7 -25.09 -5.08 45.07
N THR A 8 -24.97 -5.86 43.99
CA THR A 8 -23.70 -6.46 43.57
C THR A 8 -23.31 -5.86 42.24
N SER A 9 -22.55 -4.76 42.31
CA SER A 9 -21.78 -4.29 41.15
C SER A 9 -20.85 -5.41 40.68
N PHE A 10 -20.81 -5.67 39.38
CA PHE A 10 -19.76 -6.51 38.79
C PHE A 10 -18.90 -5.67 37.87
N LEU A 11 -17.59 -5.77 38.05
CA LEU A 11 -16.61 -4.80 37.59
C LEU A 11 -16.41 -4.92 36.07
N LEU A 12 -16.67 -3.84 35.33
CA LEU A 12 -16.33 -3.75 33.90
C LEU A 12 -14.81 -3.60 33.74
N LEU A 13 -14.11 -4.73 33.63
CA LEU A 13 -12.66 -4.76 33.44
C LEU A 13 -12.29 -4.41 31.98
N MET A 14 -12.35 -3.13 31.62
CA MET A 14 -11.80 -2.66 30.33
C MET A 14 -10.27 -2.78 30.34
N ILE A 15 -9.77 -3.84 29.69
CA ILE A 15 -8.35 -3.98 29.38
C ILE A 15 -8.03 -3.00 28.25
N PHE A 16 -7.48 -1.83 28.62
CA PHE A 16 -6.89 -0.90 27.66
C PHE A 16 -5.57 -1.49 27.13
N SER A 17 -5.67 -2.22 26.02
CA SER A 17 -4.52 -2.68 25.24
C SER A 17 -3.81 -1.50 24.57
N ILE A 18 -3.05 -0.73 25.35
CA ILE A 18 -2.16 0.32 24.87
C ILE A 18 -0.99 -0.29 24.08
N PHE A 19 -1.24 -0.57 22.80
CA PHE A 19 -0.17 -0.78 21.83
C PHE A 19 0.56 0.55 21.63
N SER A 20 1.64 0.72 22.37
CA SER A 20 2.57 1.85 22.20
C SER A 20 3.05 1.90 20.77
N ILE A 21 2.68 2.96 20.05
CA ILE A 21 3.24 3.25 18.72
C ILE A 21 4.72 3.57 18.92
N GLY A 22 5.58 2.63 18.55
CA GLY A 22 7.03 2.81 18.57
C GLY A 22 7.46 3.83 17.54
N MET A 23 7.42 5.12 17.91
CA MET A 23 8.07 6.16 17.12
C MET A 23 9.58 6.03 17.29
N ALA A 24 10.20 5.32 16.35
CA ALA A 24 11.65 5.24 16.26
C ALA A 24 12.21 6.62 15.87
N SER A 25 12.59 7.40 16.88
CA SER A 25 13.42 8.59 16.69
C SER A 25 14.78 8.15 16.16
N ALA A 26 15.24 8.77 15.08
CA ALA A 26 16.57 8.52 14.52
C ALA A 26 17.62 9.32 15.32
N GLU A 27 18.06 8.78 16.45
CA GLU A 27 19.14 9.38 17.22
C GLU A 27 20.50 9.01 16.62
N THR A 28 21.25 10.03 16.22
CA THR A 28 22.62 9.91 15.71
C THR A 28 23.59 9.55 16.83
N THR A 29 24.17 8.35 16.78
CA THR A 29 25.25 7.94 17.69
C THR A 29 26.62 7.98 16.99
N THR A 30 27.52 8.78 17.56
CA THR A 30 28.91 8.97 17.11
C THR A 30 29.68 7.65 17.04
N TYR A 31 30.48 7.47 15.98
CA TYR A 31 31.42 6.35 15.88
C TYR A 31 32.51 6.43 16.95
N ALA A 32 32.74 5.32 17.66
CA ALA A 32 33.87 5.15 18.56
C ALA A 32 34.94 4.28 17.89
N GLU A 33 36.20 4.70 18.01
CA GLU A 33 37.36 4.07 17.39
C GLU A 33 37.79 2.81 18.16
N GLN A 34 38.10 1.71 17.46
CA GLN A 34 38.77 0.55 18.05
C GLN A 34 39.99 0.14 17.22
N GLN A 35 41.14 0.05 17.88
CA GLN A 35 42.42 -0.33 17.28
C GLN A 35 42.51 -1.85 17.11
N ILE A 36 43.25 -2.29 16.09
CA ILE A 36 43.53 -3.71 15.80
C ILE A 36 45.03 -3.94 15.95
N THR A 37 45.42 -4.99 16.69
CA THR A 37 46.81 -5.36 16.92
C THR A 37 47.11 -6.79 16.42
N ASP A 38 48.14 -6.87 15.58
CA ASP A 38 48.92 -8.06 15.20
C ASP A 38 48.30 -9.17 14.33
N SER A 39 49.21 -9.96 13.76
CA SER A 39 49.10 -10.85 12.58
C SER A 39 49.81 -12.20 12.89
N PRO A 40 50.08 -13.15 11.96
CA PRO A 40 49.82 -13.23 10.50
C PRO A 40 48.99 -14.49 10.09
N THR A 41 48.58 -14.74 8.83
CA THR A 41 49.45 -15.22 7.73
C THR A 41 48.71 -15.32 6.38
N VAL A 42 49.18 -14.55 5.37
CA VAL A 42 49.31 -14.86 3.91
C VAL A 42 48.26 -15.82 3.29
N ARG A 43 47.42 -15.41 2.31
CA ARG A 43 47.85 -15.16 0.91
C ARG A 43 46.74 -14.53 0.03
N ALA A 44 46.95 -13.32 -0.47
CA ALA A 44 46.22 -12.75 -1.61
C ALA A 44 47.16 -11.81 -2.38
N SER A 45 47.13 -11.81 -3.71
CA SER A 45 48.10 -11.12 -4.56
C SER A 45 47.58 -9.80 -5.12
N GLU A 46 48.35 -8.74 -4.89
CA GLU A 46 48.65 -7.67 -5.85
C GLU A 46 47.47 -7.01 -6.60
N PHE A 47 47.01 -5.87 -6.08
CA PHE A 47 46.70 -4.73 -6.95
C PHE A 47 47.30 -3.45 -6.35
N SER A 48 47.76 -2.53 -7.20
CA SER A 48 48.78 -1.56 -6.82
C SER A 48 48.31 -0.40 -5.94
N ASN A 49 49.16 -0.03 -4.99
CA ASN A 49 49.05 1.13 -4.12
C ASN A 49 49.36 2.45 -4.87
N THR A 50 48.46 3.44 -4.79
CA THR A 50 48.80 4.86 -4.97
C THR A 50 48.12 5.73 -3.90
N ASN A 51 48.80 5.90 -2.77
CA ASN A 51 48.43 6.84 -1.72
C ASN A 51 48.56 8.31 -2.19
N ASN A 52 47.49 8.87 -2.76
CA ASN A 52 47.34 10.33 -2.88
C ASN A 52 46.48 10.85 -1.72
N VAL A 53 46.96 11.89 -1.06
CA VAL A 53 46.28 12.52 0.08
C VAL A 53 45.00 13.22 -0.40
N ILE A 54 43.84 12.74 0.05
CA ILE A 54 42.58 13.46 -0.09
C ILE A 54 42.55 14.54 1.01
N THR A 55 42.94 15.76 0.65
CA THR A 55 42.54 16.94 1.43
C THR A 55 41.03 17.14 1.29
N GLU A 56 40.31 17.30 2.40
CA GLU A 56 38.88 17.60 2.37
C GLU A 56 38.61 18.91 1.62
N GLN A 57 38.07 18.81 0.41
CA GLN A 57 37.28 19.88 -0.18
C GLN A 57 35.82 19.59 0.13
N ASN A 58 35.14 20.52 0.81
CA ASN A 58 33.68 20.49 0.92
C ASN A 58 33.10 20.75 -0.46
N ASP A 59 32.57 19.70 -1.09
CA ASP A 59 31.79 19.78 -2.31
C ASP A 59 30.30 19.71 -1.96
N ASP A 60 29.64 20.87 -1.96
CA ASP A 60 28.21 21.01 -1.67
C ASP A 60 27.30 20.39 -2.78
N SER A 61 27.86 19.70 -3.79
CA SER A 61 27.14 19.13 -4.92
C SER A 61 26.76 17.64 -4.78
N VAL A 62 26.37 17.19 -3.58
CA VAL A 62 25.65 15.90 -3.41
C VAL A 62 24.24 16.01 -4.01
N GLY A 63 24.18 16.04 -5.33
CA GLY A 63 22.95 16.13 -6.10
C GLY A 63 22.06 14.92 -5.83
N VAL A 64 20.92 15.16 -5.18
CA VAL A 64 19.88 14.15 -4.98
C VAL A 64 19.37 13.73 -6.36
N PHE A 65 19.85 12.59 -6.86
CA PHE A 65 19.43 12.02 -8.14
C PHE A 65 17.93 11.69 -8.07
N ALA A 66 17.11 12.62 -8.55
CA ALA A 66 15.68 12.40 -8.74
C ALA A 66 15.49 11.26 -9.74
N ILE A 67 15.09 10.09 -9.24
CA ILE A 67 14.63 8.99 -10.09
C ILE A 67 13.52 9.52 -11.01
N PRO A 68 13.62 9.31 -12.34
CA PRO A 68 12.64 9.83 -13.28
C PRO A 68 11.29 9.19 -13.00
N ASP A 69 10.22 9.96 -13.18
CA ASP A 69 8.86 9.43 -13.13
C ASP A 69 8.69 8.28 -14.13
N GLU A 70 8.22 7.12 -13.66
CA GLU A 70 7.67 6.10 -14.55
C GLU A 70 6.25 6.53 -14.98
N TYR A 71 5.86 6.20 -16.22
CA TYR A 71 4.60 6.64 -16.82
C TYR A 71 3.71 5.44 -17.17
N TYR A 72 2.39 5.61 -17.03
CA TYR A 72 1.45 4.58 -17.44
C TYR A 72 1.62 4.29 -18.94
N PRO A 73 1.86 3.02 -19.37
CA PRO A 73 2.37 2.74 -20.71
C PRO A 73 1.50 3.31 -21.82
N GLY A 74 2.08 4.15 -22.69
CA GLY A 74 1.36 4.82 -23.78
C GLY A 74 0.46 5.97 -23.34
N THR A 75 0.79 6.64 -22.23
CA THR A 75 0.16 7.89 -21.76
C THR A 75 1.25 8.86 -21.30
N SER A 76 0.88 10.13 -21.06
CA SER A 76 1.70 11.12 -20.36
C SER A 76 1.38 11.23 -18.86
N THR A 77 0.63 10.29 -18.29
CA THR A 77 0.31 10.26 -16.85
C THR A 77 1.44 9.56 -16.09
N PRO A 78 2.12 10.22 -15.12
CA PRO A 78 3.11 9.56 -14.28
C PRO A 78 2.44 8.64 -13.26
N ILE A 79 3.08 7.54 -12.91
CA ILE A 79 2.61 6.54 -11.94
C ILE A 79 2.72 7.10 -10.52
N ARG A 80 1.70 6.91 -9.67
CA ARG A 80 1.73 7.30 -8.26
C ARG A 80 1.20 6.17 -7.37
N VAL A 81 1.87 5.96 -6.24
CA VAL A 81 1.44 4.99 -5.22
C VAL A 81 0.07 5.40 -4.67
N GLY A 82 -0.85 4.44 -4.62
CA GLY A 82 -2.25 4.65 -4.25
C GLY A 82 -3.19 5.02 -5.39
N ASP A 83 -2.71 5.22 -6.62
CA ASP A 83 -3.60 5.34 -7.79
C ASP A 83 -4.50 4.10 -7.89
N VAL A 84 -5.80 4.31 -8.07
CA VAL A 84 -6.79 3.25 -8.24
C VAL A 84 -7.09 3.10 -9.73
N LEU A 85 -6.83 1.92 -10.25
CA LEU A 85 -7.03 1.56 -11.65
C LEU A 85 -8.41 0.92 -11.80
N VAL A 86 -9.34 1.65 -12.38
CA VAL A 86 -10.72 1.18 -12.63
C VAL A 86 -10.85 0.76 -14.08
N THR A 87 -11.47 -0.38 -14.36
CA THR A 87 -11.60 -0.96 -15.72
C THR A 87 -13.03 -1.42 -15.95
N ASN A 88 -13.44 -1.59 -17.21
CA ASN A 88 -14.74 -2.17 -17.57
C ASN A 88 -14.69 -3.68 -17.86
N SER A 89 -13.58 -4.36 -17.54
CA SER A 89 -13.47 -5.82 -17.62
C SER A 89 -14.17 -6.46 -16.42
N THR A 90 -15.07 -7.42 -16.64
CA THR A 90 -15.90 -8.02 -15.57
C THR A 90 -15.09 -8.86 -14.58
N SER A 91 -14.99 -8.45 -13.31
CA SER A 91 -14.27 -9.18 -12.25
C SER A 91 -15.02 -10.41 -11.68
N SER A 92 -15.83 -11.08 -12.51
CA SER A 92 -16.73 -12.22 -12.21
C SER A 92 -17.96 -11.94 -11.32
N LYS A 93 -18.91 -12.91 -11.32
CA LYS A 93 -20.13 -12.98 -10.49
C LYS A 93 -20.93 -11.68 -10.29
N GLY A 94 -21.11 -10.92 -11.37
CA GLY A 94 -22.13 -9.87 -11.45
C GLY A 94 -21.68 -8.45 -11.07
N LEU A 95 -20.44 -8.26 -10.60
CA LEU A 95 -19.86 -6.91 -10.55
C LEU A 95 -19.39 -6.53 -11.95
N THR A 96 -19.87 -5.38 -12.44
CA THR A 96 -19.41 -4.79 -13.69
C THR A 96 -18.13 -4.00 -13.45
N GLY A 97 -17.15 -4.21 -14.32
CA GLY A 97 -15.81 -3.65 -14.18
C GLY A 97 -14.92 -4.39 -13.18
N HIS A 98 -13.69 -3.86 -13.04
CA HIS A 98 -12.63 -4.37 -12.18
C HIS A 98 -11.87 -3.19 -11.55
N ALA A 99 -11.20 -3.44 -10.43
CA ALA A 99 -10.40 -2.45 -9.72
C ALA A 99 -9.12 -3.06 -9.15
N GLY A 100 -8.07 -2.24 -9.09
CA GLY A 100 -6.78 -2.56 -8.46
C GLY A 100 -6.09 -1.29 -8.00
N ILE A 101 -5.11 -1.40 -7.10
CA ILE A 101 -4.40 -0.26 -6.51
C ILE A 101 -2.89 -0.37 -6.74
N VAL A 102 -2.26 0.74 -7.12
CA VAL A 102 -0.80 0.80 -7.36
C VAL A 102 -0.04 0.85 -6.03
N THR A 103 0.94 -0.03 -5.87
CA THR A 103 1.65 -0.23 -4.59
C THR A 103 3.08 0.31 -4.56
N ASP A 104 3.68 0.57 -5.71
CA ASP A 104 5.06 1.07 -5.84
C ASP A 104 5.21 1.94 -7.10
N LEU A 105 6.31 2.70 -7.19
CA LEU A 105 6.58 3.60 -8.32
C LEU A 105 6.81 2.84 -9.64
N GLY A 106 7.24 1.57 -9.58
CA GLY A 106 7.38 0.67 -10.74
C GLY A 106 6.05 0.06 -11.22
N GLY A 107 4.91 0.60 -10.78
CA GLY A 107 3.61 0.23 -11.27
C GLY A 107 3.15 -1.19 -10.93
N SER A 108 3.60 -1.80 -9.82
CA SER A 108 2.92 -2.99 -9.31
C SER A 108 1.48 -2.64 -8.92
N VAL A 109 0.53 -3.45 -9.38
CA VAL A 109 -0.90 -3.33 -9.07
C VAL A 109 -1.33 -4.54 -8.26
N VAL A 110 -1.92 -4.31 -7.08
CA VAL A 110 -2.60 -5.36 -6.31
C VAL A 110 -4.08 -5.39 -6.66
N SER A 111 -4.60 -6.59 -6.94
CA SER A 111 -6.03 -6.84 -7.13
C SER A 111 -6.37 -8.30 -6.78
N ILE A 112 -7.54 -8.79 -7.21
CA ILE A 112 -7.93 -10.19 -7.12
C ILE A 112 -8.60 -10.62 -8.43
N GLY A 113 -8.20 -11.76 -9.00
CA GLY A 113 -8.52 -12.13 -10.38
C GLY A 113 -10.00 -12.44 -10.67
N GLY A 114 -10.84 -12.56 -9.63
CA GLY A 114 -12.23 -12.99 -9.71
C GLY A 114 -12.51 -14.24 -8.88
N TYR A 115 -13.69 -14.82 -9.05
CA TYR A 115 -14.22 -15.89 -8.21
C TYR A 115 -13.29 -17.10 -8.06
N ASP A 116 -13.11 -17.57 -6.82
CA ASP A 116 -12.17 -18.61 -6.37
C ASP A 116 -10.67 -18.39 -6.70
N LEU A 117 -10.28 -17.25 -7.29
CA LEU A 117 -8.88 -16.86 -7.49
C LEU A 117 -8.30 -16.12 -6.26
N PRO A 118 -6.98 -16.25 -6.01
CA PRO A 118 -6.29 -15.56 -4.91
C PRO A 118 -6.00 -14.08 -5.24
N LEU A 119 -5.54 -13.33 -4.22
CA LEU A 119 -4.91 -12.03 -4.43
C LEU A 119 -3.76 -12.13 -5.42
N GLU A 120 -3.62 -11.14 -6.30
CA GLU A 120 -2.50 -11.02 -7.21
C GLU A 120 -1.81 -9.67 -7.10
N LYS A 121 -0.48 -9.66 -7.32
CA LYS A 121 0.30 -8.45 -7.59
C LYS A 121 0.96 -8.62 -8.96
N ILE A 122 0.60 -7.74 -9.90
CA ILE A 122 1.06 -7.81 -11.30
C ILE A 122 1.63 -6.46 -11.75
N SER A 123 2.52 -6.45 -12.75
CA SER A 123 3.04 -5.20 -13.32
C SER A 123 1.96 -4.41 -14.06
N ILE A 124 2.14 -3.10 -14.20
CA ILE A 124 1.24 -2.24 -14.98
C ILE A 124 1.16 -2.65 -16.46
N SER A 125 2.24 -3.21 -17.02
CA SER A 125 2.26 -3.81 -18.35
C SER A 125 1.37 -5.07 -18.45
N THR A 126 1.38 -5.93 -17.44
CA THR A 126 0.48 -7.09 -17.36
C THR A 126 -0.97 -6.64 -17.16
N TRP A 127 -1.20 -5.65 -16.28
CA TRP A 127 -2.51 -5.06 -16.03
C TRP A 127 -3.11 -4.47 -17.30
N LYS A 128 -2.37 -3.64 -18.05
CA LYS A 128 -2.79 -3.09 -19.36
C LYS A 128 -2.99 -4.17 -20.42
N SER A 129 -2.22 -5.25 -20.38
CA SER A 129 -2.43 -6.38 -21.31
C SER A 129 -3.79 -7.05 -21.08
N ARG A 130 -4.20 -7.24 -19.82
CA ARG A 130 -5.50 -7.81 -19.45
C ARG A 130 -6.66 -6.82 -19.60
N ASN A 131 -6.46 -5.56 -19.20
CA ASN A 131 -7.48 -4.52 -19.14
C ASN A 131 -7.24 -3.47 -20.24
N LYS A 132 -7.91 -3.63 -21.38
CA LYS A 132 -7.69 -2.76 -22.56
C LYS A 132 -8.23 -1.33 -22.38
N ASN A 133 -9.24 -1.15 -21.53
CA ASN A 133 -9.76 0.16 -21.13
C ASN A 133 -9.51 0.33 -19.62
N THR A 134 -8.94 1.44 -19.18
CA THR A 134 -8.72 1.73 -17.75
C THR A 134 -8.70 3.23 -17.52
N LYS A 135 -9.31 3.68 -16.41
CA LYS A 135 -9.22 5.03 -15.86
C LYS A 135 -8.31 4.99 -14.63
N ILE A 136 -7.40 5.95 -14.53
CA ILE A 136 -6.46 6.12 -13.43
C ILE A 136 -7.07 7.16 -12.49
N MET A 137 -7.65 6.69 -11.39
CA MET A 137 -8.28 7.54 -10.38
C MET A 137 -7.28 7.84 -9.27
N ARG A 138 -6.91 9.11 -9.13
CA ARG A 138 -5.91 9.59 -8.18
C ARG A 138 -6.55 10.32 -7.03
N TYR A 139 -6.22 9.95 -5.80
CA TYR A 139 -6.70 10.67 -4.62
C TYR A 139 -5.94 12.00 -4.43
N THR A 140 -6.64 13.06 -4.06
CA THR A 140 -6.10 14.43 -3.97
C THR A 140 -5.03 14.61 -2.89
N ASN A 141 -5.05 13.80 -1.83
CA ASN A 141 -4.01 13.78 -0.82
C ASN A 141 -3.00 12.66 -1.12
N SER A 142 -1.82 13.03 -1.62
CA SER A 142 -0.75 12.11 -1.99
C SER A 142 -0.16 11.32 -0.82
N SER A 143 -0.19 11.86 0.42
CA SER A 143 0.27 11.14 1.62
C SER A 143 -0.69 10.01 1.97
N VAL A 144 -2.00 10.28 1.91
CA VAL A 144 -3.05 9.27 2.11
C VAL A 144 -2.98 8.19 1.02
N ALA A 145 -2.83 8.58 -0.24
CA ALA A 145 -2.65 7.64 -1.36
C ALA A 145 -1.42 6.74 -1.17
N SER A 146 -0.27 7.33 -0.80
CA SER A 146 0.98 6.59 -0.59
C SER A 146 0.84 5.55 0.53
N LYS A 147 0.17 5.91 1.63
CA LYS A 147 -0.12 4.97 2.72
C LYS A 147 -1.09 3.86 2.30
N ALA A 148 -2.08 4.18 1.46
CA ALA A 148 -3.01 3.17 0.93
C ALA A 148 -2.28 2.15 0.04
N GLY A 149 -1.45 2.60 -0.92
CA GLY A 149 -0.65 1.68 -1.75
C GLY A 149 0.34 0.85 -0.94
N ALA A 150 0.95 1.41 0.11
CA ALA A 150 1.81 0.67 1.04
C ALA A 150 1.04 -0.38 1.87
N TRP A 151 -0.17 -0.06 2.34
CA TRP A 151 -1.05 -1.04 3.01
C TRP A 151 -1.43 -2.17 2.07
N ALA A 152 -1.77 -1.87 0.81
CA ALA A 152 -2.11 -2.90 -0.19
C ALA A 152 -0.92 -3.81 -0.52
N ALA A 153 0.31 -3.28 -0.52
CA ALA A 153 1.53 -4.08 -0.65
C ALA A 153 1.68 -5.10 0.49
N SER A 154 1.47 -4.65 1.72
CA SER A 154 1.50 -5.48 2.94
C SER A 154 0.36 -6.51 2.95
N TYR A 155 -0.85 -6.10 2.56
CA TYR A 155 -2.02 -6.97 2.47
C TYR A 155 -1.82 -8.11 1.47
N TYR A 156 -1.32 -7.82 0.26
CA TYR A 156 -0.92 -8.88 -0.67
C TYR A 156 0.15 -9.81 -0.07
N THR A 157 1.17 -9.24 0.57
CA THR A 157 2.27 -10.02 1.14
C THR A 157 1.80 -10.99 2.22
N ASN A 158 0.89 -10.54 3.09
CA ASN A 158 0.42 -11.28 4.27
C ASN A 158 -0.72 -12.26 3.96
N TYR A 159 -1.64 -11.92 3.05
CA TYR A 159 -2.92 -12.66 2.90
C TYR A 159 -3.08 -13.45 1.58
N LYS A 160 -2.16 -13.35 0.61
CA LYS A 160 -2.26 -13.99 -0.72
C LYS A 160 -2.51 -15.50 -0.75
N SER A 161 -2.16 -16.21 0.32
CA SER A 161 -2.33 -17.68 0.45
C SER A 161 -3.60 -18.09 1.18
N VAL A 162 -4.33 -17.15 1.81
CA VAL A 162 -5.48 -17.43 2.68
C VAL A 162 -6.76 -16.71 2.26
N VAL A 163 -6.67 -15.48 1.75
CA VAL A 163 -7.84 -14.74 1.25
C VAL A 163 -8.19 -15.17 -0.17
N LYS A 164 -9.48 -15.42 -0.39
CA LYS A 164 -10.08 -15.70 -1.69
C LYS A 164 -11.09 -14.62 -2.09
N TYR A 165 -11.53 -14.68 -3.34
CA TYR A 165 -12.61 -13.82 -3.82
C TYR A 165 -13.94 -14.17 -3.16
N GLY A 166 -14.66 -13.15 -2.70
CA GLY A 166 -16.01 -13.30 -2.17
C GLY A 166 -16.74 -11.96 -2.06
N LEU A 167 -18.05 -12.03 -1.83
CA LEU A 167 -18.97 -10.89 -1.77
C LEU A 167 -19.76 -10.83 -0.44
N ILE A 168 -19.50 -11.75 0.49
CA ILE A 168 -20.19 -11.86 1.78
C ILE A 168 -19.61 -10.80 2.74
N ASN A 169 -20.52 -10.06 3.35
CA ASN A 169 -20.38 -8.59 3.35
C ASN A 169 -20.30 -7.97 4.75
N THR A 170 -19.06 -7.75 5.20
CA THR A 170 -18.68 -6.64 6.07
C THR A 170 -17.46 -5.98 5.44
N ILE A 171 -17.53 -4.69 5.12
CA ILE A 171 -16.55 -4.07 4.21
C ILE A 171 -15.12 -4.12 4.75
N GLY A 172 -14.91 -3.88 6.05
CA GLY A 172 -13.59 -3.97 6.67
C GLY A 172 -13.11 -5.39 7.04
N SER A 173 -13.86 -6.45 6.70
CA SER A 173 -13.44 -7.84 6.94
C SER A 173 -12.53 -8.36 5.81
N TYR A 174 -11.37 -7.72 5.61
CA TYR A 174 -10.44 -8.04 4.51
C TYR A 174 -9.72 -9.39 4.65
N GLU A 175 -9.68 -9.96 5.86
CA GLU A 175 -8.95 -11.20 6.17
C GLU A 175 -9.67 -12.50 5.78
N LYS A 176 -10.98 -12.43 5.53
CA LYS A 176 -11.82 -13.61 5.25
C LYS A 176 -11.98 -13.83 3.76
N GLU A 177 -12.48 -12.80 3.08
CA GLU A 177 -12.74 -12.78 1.65
C GLU A 177 -12.71 -11.33 1.15
N THR A 178 -12.47 -11.13 -0.15
CA THR A 178 -12.37 -9.79 -0.73
C THR A 178 -12.84 -9.74 -2.18
N TYR A 179 -13.03 -8.54 -2.70
CA TYR A 179 -13.31 -8.31 -4.13
C TYR A 179 -12.50 -7.10 -4.60
N CYS A 180 -12.37 -6.96 -5.91
CA CYS A 180 -11.45 -6.04 -6.59
C CYS A 180 -11.41 -4.61 -6.02
N SER A 181 -12.57 -3.98 -5.86
CA SER A 181 -12.70 -2.62 -5.32
C SER A 181 -12.69 -2.56 -3.80
N LYS A 182 -12.97 -3.66 -3.10
CA LYS A 182 -12.83 -3.78 -1.63
C LYS A 182 -11.38 -3.57 -1.22
N ILE A 183 -10.44 -4.21 -1.92
CA ILE A 183 -8.99 -4.09 -1.65
C ILE A 183 -8.54 -2.62 -1.67
N ALA A 184 -9.01 -1.84 -2.65
CA ALA A 184 -8.70 -0.43 -2.75
C ALA A 184 -9.42 0.41 -1.67
N TRP A 185 -10.67 0.10 -1.33
CA TRP A 185 -11.39 0.75 -0.22
C TRP A 185 -10.69 0.49 1.14
N ASP A 186 -10.37 -0.78 1.43
CA ASP A 186 -9.67 -1.21 2.64
C ASP A 186 -8.29 -0.53 2.75
N ALA A 187 -7.57 -0.41 1.63
CA ALA A 187 -6.30 0.30 1.59
C ALA A 187 -6.42 1.78 1.98
N TYR A 188 -7.44 2.48 1.49
CA TYR A 188 -7.69 3.88 1.88
C TYR A 188 -8.20 4.01 3.32
N TYR A 189 -9.02 3.06 3.80
CA TYR A 189 -9.52 3.05 5.17
C TYR A 189 -8.42 2.73 6.19
N PHE A 190 -7.79 1.56 6.11
CA PHE A 190 -6.85 1.05 7.10
C PHE A 190 -5.40 1.55 6.90
N GLY A 191 -5.00 1.84 5.66
CA GLY A 191 -3.70 2.43 5.33
C GLY A 191 -3.75 3.96 5.29
N GLY A 192 -4.61 4.49 4.43
CA GLY A 192 -4.79 5.93 4.24
C GLY A 192 -5.35 6.66 5.46
N GLY A 193 -6.12 5.98 6.31
CA GLY A 193 -6.82 6.57 7.45
C GLY A 193 -8.07 7.37 7.07
N VAL A 194 -8.65 7.12 5.87
CA VAL A 194 -9.82 7.85 5.37
C VAL A 194 -10.93 6.89 4.95
N SER A 195 -12.14 7.15 5.42
CA SER A 195 -13.34 6.63 4.78
C SER A 195 -13.63 7.48 3.55
N ILE A 196 -13.54 6.88 2.35
CA ILE A 196 -13.67 7.61 1.09
C ILE A 196 -15.12 7.93 0.73
N ASP A 197 -16.06 7.09 1.16
CA ASP A 197 -17.51 7.14 0.92
C ASP A 197 -18.31 7.54 2.18
N GLY A 198 -17.64 7.74 3.32
CA GLY A 198 -18.27 7.98 4.61
C GLY A 198 -18.77 6.72 5.33
N HIS A 199 -18.51 5.52 4.81
CA HIS A 199 -18.85 4.26 5.48
C HIS A 199 -17.75 3.79 6.45
N GLY A 200 -18.19 3.15 7.54
CA GLY A 200 -17.30 2.51 8.52
C GLY A 200 -16.99 1.05 8.17
N PRO A 201 -16.01 0.41 8.82
CA PRO A 201 -15.55 -0.93 8.49
C PRO A 201 -16.59 -2.01 8.79
N PHE A 202 -17.61 -1.68 9.59
CA PHE A 202 -18.76 -2.54 9.89
C PHE A 202 -19.92 -2.39 8.89
N TRP A 203 -19.80 -1.55 7.85
CA TRP A 203 -20.83 -1.39 6.84
C TRP A 203 -21.02 -2.70 6.05
N SER A 204 -22.28 -3.05 5.82
CA SER A 204 -22.67 -4.28 5.13
C SER A 204 -23.27 -3.93 3.77
N GLY A 205 -22.41 -3.92 2.76
CA GLY A 205 -22.75 -3.57 1.39
C GLY A 205 -21.56 -3.80 0.45
N ILE A 206 -21.70 -3.37 -0.80
CA ILE A 206 -20.67 -3.50 -1.84
C ILE A 206 -20.27 -2.11 -2.33
N TYR A 207 -18.97 -1.79 -2.24
CA TYR A 207 -18.40 -0.59 -2.84
C TYR A 207 -17.86 -0.95 -4.24
N GLY A 208 -18.63 -0.68 -5.29
CA GLY A 208 -18.33 -1.17 -6.65
C GLY A 208 -17.15 -0.44 -7.33
N PRO A 209 -16.48 -1.06 -8.33
CA PRO A 209 -15.35 -0.44 -9.05
C PRO A 209 -15.64 0.97 -9.58
N TYR A 210 -16.85 1.21 -10.08
CA TYR A 210 -17.24 2.50 -10.65
C TYR A 210 -17.55 3.60 -9.63
N HIS A 211 -17.61 3.31 -8.32
CA HIS A 211 -17.76 4.36 -7.30
C HIS A 211 -16.55 5.31 -7.33
N PHE A 212 -15.32 4.77 -7.43
CA PHE A 212 -14.08 5.53 -7.58
C PHE A 212 -14.06 6.55 -8.74
N LEU A 213 -14.95 6.41 -9.74
CA LEU A 213 -15.04 7.34 -10.87
C LEU A 213 -15.72 8.66 -10.49
N ASN A 214 -16.51 8.67 -9.41
CA ASN A 214 -17.31 9.80 -8.95
C ASN A 214 -17.01 10.18 -7.49
N GLU A 215 -16.18 9.40 -6.78
CA GLU A 215 -15.98 9.53 -5.34
C GLU A 215 -15.22 10.81 -4.96
N LYS A 216 -15.65 11.44 -3.87
CA LYS A 216 -15.13 12.73 -3.42
C LYS A 216 -13.65 12.60 -3.01
N GLY A 217 -12.81 13.38 -3.67
CA GLY A 217 -11.37 13.37 -3.44
C GLY A 217 -10.60 12.47 -4.40
N PHE A 218 -11.26 11.70 -5.27
CA PHE A 218 -10.62 11.14 -6.46
C PHE A 218 -10.74 12.10 -7.65
N SER A 219 -9.77 12.05 -8.55
CA SER A 219 -9.78 12.76 -9.83
C SER A 219 -9.21 11.87 -10.94
N LEU A 220 -9.62 12.10 -12.18
CA LEU A 220 -9.11 11.35 -13.34
C LEU A 220 -7.72 11.89 -13.71
N ALA A 221 -6.67 11.16 -13.33
CA ALA A 221 -5.29 11.51 -13.67
C ALA A 221 -4.87 11.07 -15.08
N GLY A 222 -5.65 10.17 -15.70
CA GLY A 222 -5.44 9.69 -17.06
C GLY A 222 -6.26 8.45 -17.39
N SER A 223 -6.12 7.95 -18.61
CA SER A 223 -6.77 6.72 -19.06
C SER A 223 -6.07 6.13 -20.28
N TRP A 224 -6.30 4.85 -20.55
CA TRP A 224 -6.01 4.23 -21.85
C TRP A 224 -7.19 3.36 -22.31
N GLY A 225 -7.23 3.08 -23.61
CA GLY A 225 -8.41 2.52 -24.29
C GLY A 225 -9.42 3.60 -24.66
N SER A 226 -10.30 3.31 -25.62
CA SER A 226 -11.30 4.24 -26.16
C SER A 226 -12.72 3.97 -25.66
N ASN A 227 -12.99 2.75 -25.20
CA ASN A 227 -14.37 2.26 -24.98
C ASN A 227 -14.53 1.91 -23.50
N PHE A 228 -14.73 2.93 -22.65
CA PHE A 228 -14.91 2.75 -21.20
C PHE A 228 -16.39 2.70 -20.81
#